data_AF-A0A4V1UMT2-F1
#
_entry.id   AF-A0A4V1UMT2-F1
#
_cell.length_a   1.000
_cell.length_b   1.000
_cell.length_c   1.000
_cell.angle_alpha   90.00
_cell.angle_beta   90.00
_cell.angle_gamma   90.00
#
_symmetry.space_group_name_H-M   'P 1'
#
loop_
_entity.id
_entity.type
_entity.pdbx_description
1 polymer ?
#
loop_
_entity_poly.entity_id
_entity_poly.type
_entity_poly.pdbx_seq_one_letter_code
_entity_poly.pdbx_strand_id
1 'polypeptide(L)' 'MQKDTQIFDLINQELQRQRNGIELIASENFTSLQVMQAMGTVPTNKYAEGYPGKRYYG' A
#
# COMPACT_ATOMS: atom_id res chain seq x y z
N MET A 1 12.88 10.44 -12.98
CA MET A 1 11.98 9.27 -13.06
C MET A 1 10.75 9.66 -13.86
N GLN A 2 10.40 8.89 -14.88
CA GLN A 2 9.13 9.03 -15.57
C GLN A 2 8.03 8.44 -14.67
N LYS A 3 6.95 9.20 -14.48
CA LYS A 3 5.76 8.68 -13.79
C LYS A 3 5.00 7.81 -14.78
N ASP A 4 4.62 6.61 -14.34
CA ASP A 4 3.81 5.70 -15.15
C ASP A 4 2.34 6.15 -15.11
N THR A 5 1.96 7.01 -16.06
CA THR A 5 0.61 7.58 -16.13
C THR A 5 -0.44 6.50 -16.35
N GLN A 6 -0.13 5.43 -17.10
CA GLN A 6 -1.07 4.36 -17.38
C GLN A 6 -1.48 3.64 -16.08
N ILE A 7 -0.51 3.33 -15.21
CA ILE A 7 -0.80 2.70 -13.92
C ILE A 7 -1.60 3.63 -13.01
N PHE A 8 -1.27 4.91 -12.93
CA PHE A 8 -2.03 5.86 -12.11
C PHE A 8 -3.47 6.06 -12.60
N ASP A 9 -3.70 6.03 -13.91
CA ASP A 9 -5.04 6.11 -14.49
C ASP A 9 -5.88 4.88 -14.12
N LEU A 10 -5.29 3.69 -14.16
CA LEU A 10 -5.97 2.45 -13.74
C LEU A 10 -6.29 2.44 -12.24
N ILE A 11 -5.38 2.91 -11.39
CA ILE A 11 -5.63 3.05 -9.94
C ILE A 11 -6.80 4.01 -9.68
N ASN A 12 -6.86 5.12 -10.42
CA ASN A 12 -7.96 6.08 -10.29
C ASN A 12 -9.29 5.47 -10.75
N GLN A 13 -9.31 4.67 -11.80
CA GLN A 13 -10.52 3.95 -12.24
C GLN A 13 -11.00 2.97 -11.16
N GLU A 14 -10.11 2.23 -10.51
CA GLU A 14 -10.46 1.33 -9.41
C GLU A 14 -10.99 2.09 -8.18
N LEU A 15 -10.42 3.25 -7.85
CA LEU A 15 -10.96 4.11 -6.80
C LEU A 15 -12.41 4.52 -7.09
N GLN A 16 -12.73 4.86 -8.33
CA GLN A 16 -14.11 5.18 -8.70
C GLN A 16 -15.03 3.95 -8.63
N ARG A 17 -14.53 2.77 -9.05
CA ARG A 17 -15.28 1.51 -8.93
C ARG A 17 -15.68 1.25 -7.47
N GLN A 18 -14.73 1.31 -6.55
CA GLN A 18 -14.97 1.10 -5.12
C GLN A 18 -15.92 2.13 -4.51
N ARG A 19 -15.82 3.41 -4.91
CA ARG A 19 -16.70 4.48 -4.40
C ARG A 19 -18.15 4.36 -4.87
N ASN A 20 -18.36 3.77 -6.04
CA ASN A 20 -19.68 3.66 -6.67
C ASN A 20 -20.32 2.27 -6.47
N GLY A 21 -19.59 1.32 -5.88
CA GLY A 21 -20.07 -0.02 -5.56
C GLY A 21 -20.58 -0.16 -4.13
N ILE A 22 -21.49 -1.11 -3.90
CA ILE A 22 -21.83 -1.58 -2.56
C ILE A 22 -21.06 -2.89 -2.34
N GLU A 23 -20.00 -2.84 -1.55
CA GLU A 23 -19.14 -3.99 -1.30
C GLU A 23 -19.70 -4.83 -0.15
N LEU A 24 -20.16 -6.05 -0.47
CA LEU A 24 -20.83 -6.98 0.47
C LEU A 24 -20.01 -8.23 0.79
N ILE A 25 -18.77 -8.30 0.30
CA ILE A 25 -17.88 -9.41 0.59
C ILE A 25 -17.39 -9.27 2.03
N ALA A 26 -17.78 -10.23 2.89
CA ALA A 26 -17.57 -10.14 4.34
C ALA A 26 -16.10 -10.00 4.78
N SER A 27 -15.16 -10.42 3.93
CA SER A 27 -13.71 -10.34 4.20
C SER A 27 -13.04 -9.07 3.65
N GLU A 28 -13.74 -8.28 2.84
CA GLU A 28 -13.21 -7.02 2.30
C GLU A 28 -13.39 -5.87 3.27
N ASN A 29 -12.52 -4.86 3.16
CA ASN A 29 -12.58 -3.66 3.98
C ASN A 29 -11.80 -2.51 3.33
N PHE A 30 -12.06 -1.29 3.79
CA PHE A 30 -11.30 -0.10 3.40
C PHE A 30 -10.33 0.28 4.52
N THR A 31 -9.03 0.28 4.20
CA THR A 31 -8.01 0.73 5.16
C THR A 31 -7.98 2.25 5.28
N SER A 32 -7.36 2.77 6.35
CA SER A 32 -7.20 4.21 6.54
C SER A 32 -6.12 4.81 5.63
N LEU A 33 -6.21 6.12 5.37
CA LEU A 33 -5.19 6.85 4.62
C LEU A 33 -3.81 6.77 5.29
N GLN A 34 -3.78 6.80 6.62
CA GLN A 34 -2.55 6.74 7.41
C GLN A 34 -1.80 5.41 7.19
N VAL A 35 -2.54 4.29 7.09
CA VAL A 35 -1.94 2.98 6.78
C VAL A 35 -1.36 2.97 5.37
N MET A 36 -2.09 3.48 4.36
CA MET A 36 -1.58 3.58 2.99
C MET A 36 -0.33 4.46 2.89
N GLN A 37 -0.31 5.59 3.59
CA GLN A 37 0.85 6.48 3.64
C GLN A 37 2.08 5.79 4.23
N ALA A 38 1.92 5.05 5.33
CA ALA A 38 3.02 4.31 5.95
C ALA A 38 3.63 3.26 5.00
N MET A 39 2.80 2.56 4.23
CA MET A 39 3.27 1.54 3.27
C MET A 39 4.18 2.11 2.17
N GLY A 40 4.03 3.39 1.80
CA GLY A 40 4.83 4.06 0.78
C GLY A 40 6.10 4.76 1.29
N THR A 41 6.53 4.49 2.53
CA THR A 41 7.66 5.20 3.17
C THR A 41 8.99 4.43 3.08
N VAL A 42 10.05 5.05 3.56
CA VAL A 42 11.43 4.54 3.55
C VAL A 42 11.70 3.17 4.22
N PRO A 43 10.85 2.59 5.11
CA PRO A 43 11.07 1.23 5.61
C PRO A 43 11.21 0.18 4.51
N THR A 44 10.59 0.38 3.33
CA THR A 44 10.73 -0.53 2.18
C THR A 44 12.18 -0.66 1.68
N ASN A 45 13.04 0.32 1.96
CA ASN A 45 14.44 0.31 1.53
C ASN A 45 15.34 -0.53 2.45
N LYS A 46 14.88 -0.92 3.65
CA LYS A 46 15.73 -1.54 4.68
C LYS A 46 15.57 -3.05 4.70
N TYR A 47 16.69 -3.74 4.58
CA TYR A 47 16.81 -5.15 4.94
C TYR A 47 17.12 -5.27 6.43
N ALA A 48 16.35 -6.08 7.17
CA ALA A 48 16.44 -6.17 8.63
C ALA A 48 16.14 -7.59 9.16
N GLU A 49 16.74 -8.64 8.60
CA GLU A 49 16.54 -10.01 9.09
C GLU A 49 16.93 -10.17 10.57
N GLY A 50 16.25 -11.09 11.25
CA GLY A 50 16.39 -11.34 12.69
C GLY A 50 15.33 -10.61 13.52
N TYR A 51 15.63 -10.41 14.80
CA TYR A 51 14.74 -9.74 15.75
C TYR A 51 15.31 -8.39 16.20
N PRO A 52 14.51 -7.48 16.78
CA PRO A 52 15.04 -6.30 17.46
C PRO A 52 16.13 -6.70 18.47
N GLY A 53 17.29 -6.03 18.41
CA GLY A 53 18.47 -6.36 19.23
C GLY A 53 19.24 -7.62 18.81
N LYS A 54 18.77 -8.36 17.80
CA LYS A 54 19.39 -9.59 17.26
C LYS A 54 19.25 -9.62 15.73
N ARG A 55 19.77 -8.59 15.06
CA ARG A 55 19.75 -8.49 13.59
C ARG A 55 20.98 -9.16 13.00
N TYR A 56 20.84 -9.74 11.82
CA TYR A 56 21.98 -10.24 11.04
C TYR A 56 22.75 -9.11 10.34
N TYR A 57 22.06 -8.00 10.05
CA TYR A 57 22.63 -6.82 9.39
C TYR A 57 22.32 -5.57 10.23
N GLY A 58 23.33 -4.71 10.40
CA GLY A 58 23.25 -3.39 11.06
C GLY A 58 23.40 -2.28 10.04
#